data_AF-A0A3A0CRU0-F1
#
_entry.id   AF-A0A3A0CRU0-F1
#
_cell.length_a   1.000
_cell.length_b   1.000
_cell.length_c   1.000
_cell.angle_alpha   90.00
_cell.angle_beta   90.00
_cell.angle_gamma   90.00
#
_symmetry.space_group_name_H-M   'P 1'
#
loop_
_entity.id
_entity.type
_entity.pdbx_description
1 polymer ?
#
loop_
_entity_poly.entity_id
_entity_poly.type
_entity_poly.pdbx_seq_one_letter_code
_entity_poly.pdbx_strand_id
1 'polypeptide(L)'
;MTYRTLHGWTATVLVAVFGNAVFAQPHAGDVIVGRSGANVLRIDPGGFVPDDEIVLLPPSSGLFNGWADNNPGFDHLVVDEPENDLFTLASGCQIRLELVAADPAFRAITNTFAIIDDPGERALLGGAALHAHLTWHVNSDHASFDPLKVLWRATFKLVDTGTTGYATSSEFTFHFATVDCVRGDCNGDTAIDGRDIADFVATVLDPAGHTDEDRCRADTNRDGYASVEDIGSFVGMLLTGT
;
A
#
# COMPACT_ATOMS: atom_id res chain seq x y z
N MET A 1 46.53 -17.45 -50.31
CA MET A 1 46.08 -18.36 -49.23
C MET A 1 46.54 -17.71 -47.93
N THR A 2 45.66 -16.91 -47.31
CA THR A 2 46.07 -15.93 -46.30
C THR A 2 45.33 -16.27 -45.00
N TYR A 3 46.07 -16.72 -44.00
CA TYR A 3 45.54 -17.11 -42.69
C TYR A 3 45.17 -15.87 -41.87
N ARG A 4 43.95 -15.84 -41.33
CA ARG A 4 43.42 -14.78 -40.46
C ARG A 4 43.51 -15.27 -39.01
N THR A 5 44.28 -14.57 -38.19
CA THR A 5 44.53 -14.86 -36.76
C THR A 5 43.32 -14.43 -35.90
N LEU A 6 42.75 -15.38 -35.16
CA LEU A 6 41.69 -15.14 -34.17
C LEU A 6 42.30 -14.64 -32.86
N HIS A 7 41.87 -13.47 -32.39
CA HIS A 7 42.22 -12.92 -31.09
C HIS A 7 41.31 -13.54 -30.01
N GLY A 8 41.91 -14.25 -29.06
CA GLY A 8 41.23 -14.82 -27.90
C GLY A 8 40.92 -13.75 -26.87
N TRP A 9 39.68 -13.74 -26.39
CA TRP A 9 39.24 -12.92 -25.27
C TRP A 9 39.35 -13.74 -23.98
N THR A 10 40.17 -13.28 -23.04
CA THR A 10 40.25 -13.82 -21.67
C THR A 10 39.16 -13.19 -20.83
N ALA A 11 38.19 -14.00 -20.39
CA ALA A 11 37.20 -13.61 -19.40
C ALA A 11 37.75 -13.87 -17.99
N THR A 12 37.90 -12.81 -17.20
CA THR A 12 38.26 -12.89 -15.78
C THR A 12 36.98 -12.97 -14.96
N VAL A 13 36.76 -14.10 -14.29
CA VAL A 13 35.68 -14.27 -13.31
C VAL A 13 36.21 -13.83 -11.95
N LEU A 14 35.65 -12.75 -11.41
CA LEU A 14 35.92 -12.27 -10.06
C LEU A 14 34.86 -12.85 -9.12
N VAL A 15 35.25 -13.78 -8.25
CA VAL A 15 34.38 -14.29 -7.18
C VAL A 15 34.72 -13.52 -5.91
N ALA A 16 33.82 -12.62 -5.49
CA ALA A 16 33.90 -11.96 -4.19
C ALA A 16 32.90 -12.66 -3.24
N VAL A 17 33.45 -13.35 -2.22
CA VAL A 17 32.68 -13.88 -1.09
C VAL A 17 32.83 -12.89 0.05
N PHE A 18 31.76 -12.17 0.39
CA PHE A 18 31.64 -11.44 1.64
C PHE A 18 30.29 -11.79 2.27
N GLY A 19 30.32 -12.74 3.20
CA GLY A 19 29.19 -13.09 4.04
C GLY A 19 29.29 -12.35 5.37
N ASN A 20 28.71 -11.16 5.46
CA ASN A 20 28.24 -10.65 6.74
C ASN A 20 26.80 -11.14 6.89
N ALA A 21 26.51 -11.90 7.94
CA ALA A 21 25.14 -12.20 8.35
C ALA A 21 24.53 -10.88 8.86
N VAL A 22 23.98 -10.10 7.94
CA VAL A 22 23.05 -9.03 8.27
C VAL A 22 21.81 -9.75 8.79
N PHE A 23 21.56 -9.67 10.09
CA PHE A 23 20.23 -9.98 10.60
C PHE A 23 19.29 -9.05 9.84
N ALA A 24 18.44 -9.62 8.98
CA ALA A 24 17.40 -8.88 8.29
C ALA A 24 16.53 -8.25 9.36
N GLN A 25 16.81 -6.99 9.67
CA GLN A 25 15.93 -6.20 10.51
C GLN A 25 14.65 -6.03 9.70
N PRO A 26 13.46 -6.30 10.28
CA PRO A 26 12.21 -6.01 9.61
C PRO A 26 12.26 -4.62 9.01
N HIS A 27 11.85 -4.49 7.75
CA HIS A 27 11.79 -3.19 7.10
C HIS A 27 10.74 -2.34 7.84
N ALA A 28 11.21 -1.28 8.49
CA ALA A 28 10.30 -0.34 9.14
C ALA A 28 9.33 0.21 8.08
N GLY A 29 8.02 0.01 8.29
CA GLY A 29 6.98 0.41 7.35
C GLY A 29 6.37 -0.71 6.50
N ASP A 30 6.78 -1.98 6.66
CA ASP A 30 6.11 -3.12 6.01
C ASP A 30 4.98 -3.70 6.87
N VAL A 31 4.04 -4.38 6.20
CA VAL A 31 3.00 -5.18 6.86
C VAL A 31 3.64 -6.46 7.40
N ILE A 32 3.67 -6.63 8.72
CA ILE A 32 4.24 -7.81 9.34
C ILE A 32 3.18 -8.89 9.49
N VAL A 33 3.44 -10.07 8.93
CA VAL A 33 2.51 -11.19 8.87
C VAL A 33 2.89 -12.28 9.87
N GLY A 34 1.93 -12.68 10.68
CA GLY A 34 2.03 -13.81 11.59
C GLY A 34 0.76 -14.65 11.62
N ARG A 35 0.57 -15.38 12.72
CA ARG A 35 -0.67 -16.11 13.02
C ARG A 35 -1.04 -15.98 14.49
N SER A 36 -2.30 -16.19 14.83
CA SER A 36 -2.73 -16.40 16.22
C SER A 36 -2.38 -17.79 16.74
N GLY A 37 -2.52 -17.98 18.06
CA GLY A 37 -2.51 -19.29 18.71
C GLY A 37 -3.63 -20.22 18.23
N ALA A 38 -4.69 -19.67 17.61
CA ALA A 38 -5.75 -20.41 16.94
C ALA A 38 -5.45 -20.75 15.47
N ASN A 39 -4.23 -20.48 14.97
CA ASN A 39 -3.80 -20.71 13.58
C ASN A 39 -4.60 -19.91 12.54
N VAL A 40 -5.01 -18.70 12.88
CA VAL A 40 -5.58 -17.71 11.94
C VAL A 40 -4.49 -16.73 11.54
N LEU A 41 -4.34 -16.44 10.25
CA LEU A 41 -3.40 -15.42 9.76
C LEU A 41 -3.74 -14.03 10.33
N ARG A 42 -2.72 -13.27 10.71
CA ARG A 42 -2.88 -11.93 11.30
C ARG A 42 -1.81 -10.97 10.79
N ILE A 43 -2.14 -9.69 10.83
CA ILE A 43 -1.21 -8.57 10.69
C ILE A 43 -0.83 -8.11 12.10
N ASP A 44 0.45 -7.84 12.30
CA ASP A 44 0.98 -7.25 13.52
C ASP A 44 0.62 -5.76 13.62
N PRO A 45 -0.01 -5.28 14.71
CA PRO A 45 -0.22 -3.86 14.92
C PRO A 45 1.08 -3.06 15.18
N GLY A 46 2.22 -3.73 15.41
CA GLY A 46 3.53 -3.09 15.53
C GLY A 46 4.21 -2.75 14.20
N GLY A 47 3.69 -3.25 13.08
CA GLY A 47 4.13 -2.93 11.71
C GLY A 47 3.29 -1.83 11.06
N PHE A 48 3.23 -1.83 9.73
CA PHE A 48 2.27 -1.02 8.99
C PHE A 48 0.85 -1.60 9.16
N VAL A 49 -0.11 -0.74 9.53
CA VAL A 49 -1.51 -1.11 9.76
C VAL A 49 -2.39 -0.53 8.63
N PRO A 50 -2.77 -1.33 7.62
CA PRO A 50 -3.46 -0.82 6.42
C PRO A 50 -4.73 -0.02 6.70
N ASP A 51 -5.54 -0.47 7.67
CA ASP A 51 -6.82 0.16 7.98
C ASP A 51 -6.66 1.58 8.57
N ASP A 52 -5.52 1.86 9.21
CA ASP A 52 -5.28 3.11 9.94
C ASP A 52 -4.36 4.08 9.17
N GLU A 53 -3.53 3.56 8.28
CA GLU A 53 -2.47 4.31 7.58
C GLU A 53 -2.82 4.63 6.12
N ILE A 54 -2.34 5.77 5.65
CA ILE A 54 -2.49 6.22 4.25
C ILE A 54 -1.12 6.20 3.59
N VAL A 55 -1.04 5.52 2.46
CA VAL A 55 0.15 5.46 1.60
C VAL A 55 0.06 6.56 0.55
N LEU A 56 1.03 7.48 0.53
CA LEU A 56 1.15 8.44 -0.56
C LEU A 56 1.83 7.78 -1.76
N LEU A 57 1.13 7.67 -2.88
CA LEU A 57 1.72 7.20 -4.14
C LEU A 57 2.28 8.39 -4.93
N PRO A 58 3.58 8.42 -5.28
CA PRO A 58 4.13 9.47 -6.12
C PRO A 58 3.64 9.34 -7.57
N PRO A 59 3.56 10.44 -8.33
CA PRO A 59 3.27 10.39 -9.75
C PRO A 59 4.26 9.50 -10.51
N SER A 60 3.74 8.72 -11.45
CA SER A 60 4.50 7.81 -12.30
C SER A 60 4.13 8.02 -13.77
N SER A 61 5.09 7.78 -14.66
CA SER A 61 4.90 7.88 -16.10
C SER A 61 5.68 6.81 -16.85
N GLY A 62 5.23 6.47 -18.06
CA GLY A 62 5.89 5.50 -18.93
C GLY A 62 5.19 4.15 -18.90
N LEU A 63 5.79 3.14 -18.25
CA LEU A 63 5.17 1.82 -18.13
C LEU A 63 3.90 1.87 -17.26
N PHE A 64 3.90 2.75 -16.26
CA PHE A 64 2.81 2.97 -15.32
C PHE A 64 2.45 4.46 -15.38
N ASN A 65 1.37 4.80 -16.09
CA ASN A 65 0.85 6.18 -16.10
C ASN A 65 -0.15 6.34 -14.95
N GLY A 66 0.07 7.34 -14.11
CA GLY A 66 -0.76 7.61 -12.94
C GLY A 66 0.10 7.80 -11.69
N TRP A 67 -0.12 6.98 -10.66
CA TRP A 67 0.63 7.03 -9.40
C TRP A 67 1.04 5.63 -8.97
N ALA A 68 2.30 5.46 -8.57
CA ALA A 68 2.84 4.14 -8.24
C ALA A 68 3.92 4.19 -7.16
N ASP A 69 3.89 3.20 -6.27
CA ASP A 69 4.97 2.90 -5.31
C ASP A 69 5.04 1.37 -5.12
N ASN A 70 6.12 0.87 -4.51
CA ASN A 70 6.23 -0.50 -4.04
C ASN A 70 6.26 -0.62 -2.50
N ASN A 71 5.89 0.46 -1.80
CA ASN A 71 5.74 0.49 -0.35
C ASN A 71 4.28 0.74 0.04
N PRO A 72 3.79 0.13 1.13
CA PRO A 72 4.50 -0.83 1.98
C PRO A 72 4.65 -2.20 1.31
N GLY A 73 5.65 -2.96 1.75
CA GLY A 73 5.78 -4.38 1.43
C GLY A 73 5.10 -5.27 2.48
N PHE A 74 5.41 -6.57 2.41
CA PHE A 74 5.04 -7.56 3.41
C PHE A 74 6.30 -8.26 3.92
N ASP A 75 6.39 -8.42 5.23
CA ASP A 75 7.43 -9.21 5.89
C ASP A 75 6.80 -10.21 6.87
N HIS A 76 7.59 -11.14 7.37
CA HIS A 76 7.17 -12.11 8.38
C HIS A 76 7.48 -11.60 9.79
N LEU A 77 6.67 -12.03 10.77
CA LEU A 77 7.03 -11.90 12.17
C LEU A 77 8.29 -12.74 12.45
N VAL A 78 9.30 -12.13 13.07
CA VAL A 78 10.61 -12.76 13.32
C VAL A 78 10.65 -13.45 14.69
N VAL A 79 9.92 -12.93 15.67
CA VAL A 79 9.89 -13.45 17.05
C VAL A 79 8.43 -13.57 17.49
N ASP A 80 8.07 -14.69 18.14
CA ASP A 80 6.74 -14.84 18.71
C ASP A 80 6.46 -13.75 19.74
N GLU A 81 5.23 -13.22 19.73
CA GLU A 81 4.70 -12.24 20.68
C GLU A 81 3.42 -12.80 21.34
N PRO A 82 3.55 -13.77 22.26
CA PRO A 82 2.39 -14.44 22.86
C PRO A 82 1.42 -13.49 23.58
N GLU A 83 1.92 -12.36 24.11
CA GLU A 83 1.13 -11.30 24.73
C GLU A 83 0.12 -10.65 23.78
N ASN A 84 0.41 -10.64 22.47
CA ASN A 84 -0.42 -10.07 21.41
C ASN A 84 -1.23 -11.14 20.65
N ASP A 85 -1.14 -12.41 21.08
CA ASP A 85 -1.64 -13.57 20.34
C ASP A 85 -1.14 -13.56 18.88
N LEU A 86 0.18 -13.38 18.74
CA LEU A 86 0.86 -13.31 17.45
C LEU A 86 2.12 -14.19 17.48
N PHE A 87 2.20 -15.13 16.55
CA PHE A 87 3.26 -16.12 16.45
C PHE A 87 3.80 -16.16 15.04
N THR A 88 5.06 -16.55 14.94
CA THR A 88 5.78 -16.77 13.69
C THR A 88 5.07 -17.79 12.79
N LEU A 89 5.25 -17.61 11.48
CA LEU A 89 4.76 -18.54 10.48
C LEU A 89 5.59 -19.83 10.51
N ALA A 90 4.93 -20.98 10.37
CA ALA A 90 5.60 -22.28 10.39
C ALA A 90 6.00 -22.67 8.96
N SER A 91 7.01 -23.53 8.85
CA SER A 91 7.42 -24.10 7.57
C SER A 91 6.27 -24.84 6.88
N GLY A 92 6.19 -24.69 5.55
CA GLY A 92 5.15 -25.30 4.73
C GLY A 92 3.96 -24.39 4.39
N CYS A 93 3.85 -23.21 5.01
CA CYS A 93 2.88 -22.21 4.58
C CYS A 93 3.21 -21.65 3.19
N GLN A 94 2.17 -21.21 2.47
CA GLN A 94 2.28 -20.42 1.25
C GLN A 94 1.27 -19.29 1.33
N ILE A 95 1.72 -18.16 1.87
CA ILE A 95 0.88 -16.99 2.11
C ILE A 95 0.67 -16.24 0.81
N ARG A 96 -0.61 -15.96 0.52
CA ARG A 96 -1.03 -15.14 -0.59
C ARG A 96 -1.87 -13.97 -0.10
N LEU A 97 -1.74 -12.85 -0.79
CA LEU A 97 -2.65 -11.73 -0.70
C LEU A 97 -3.80 -11.99 -1.68
N GLU A 98 -5.04 -12.04 -1.20
CA GLU A 98 -6.23 -12.16 -2.03
C GLU A 98 -6.98 -10.84 -2.06
N LEU A 99 -7.27 -10.33 -3.26
CA LEU A 99 -8.08 -9.14 -3.45
C LEU A 99 -9.56 -9.46 -3.15
N VAL A 100 -10.19 -8.67 -2.28
CA VAL A 100 -11.61 -8.79 -1.96
C VAL A 100 -12.41 -7.73 -2.71
N ALA A 101 -11.93 -6.49 -2.71
CA ALA A 101 -12.53 -5.37 -3.43
C ALA A 101 -11.45 -4.31 -3.67
N ALA A 102 -11.58 -3.54 -4.75
CA ALA A 102 -10.78 -2.36 -4.99
C ALA A 102 -11.64 -1.27 -5.62
N ASP A 103 -11.25 -0.02 -5.40
CA ASP A 103 -11.75 1.08 -6.22
C ASP A 103 -11.39 0.83 -7.70
N PRO A 104 -12.21 1.31 -8.65
CA PRO A 104 -11.89 1.23 -10.07
C PRO A 104 -10.49 1.81 -10.36
N ALA A 105 -9.81 1.40 -11.43
CA ALA A 105 -8.48 1.90 -11.81
C ALA A 105 -7.32 1.61 -10.83
N PHE A 106 -7.58 1.17 -9.60
CA PHE A 106 -6.54 0.62 -8.73
C PHE A 106 -6.13 -0.79 -9.20
N ARG A 107 -4.84 -1.10 -9.10
CA ARG A 107 -4.32 -2.45 -9.27
C ARG A 107 -3.08 -2.69 -8.41
N ALA A 108 -2.92 -3.92 -7.94
CA ALA A 108 -1.66 -4.40 -7.39
C ALA A 108 -0.92 -5.24 -8.44
N ILE A 109 0.39 -5.05 -8.56
CA ILE A 109 1.20 -5.69 -9.60
C ILE A 109 2.32 -6.49 -8.94
N THR A 110 2.45 -7.77 -9.28
CA THR A 110 3.53 -8.60 -8.74
C THR A 110 4.86 -8.28 -9.41
N ASN A 111 5.97 -8.77 -8.83
CA ASN A 111 7.30 -8.70 -9.45
C ASN A 111 7.42 -9.47 -10.79
N THR A 112 6.46 -10.34 -11.11
CA THR A 112 6.34 -11.01 -12.41
C THR A 112 5.36 -10.30 -13.36
N PHE A 113 4.93 -9.08 -13.02
CA PHE A 113 3.95 -8.28 -13.75
C PHE A 113 2.57 -8.95 -13.90
N ALA A 114 2.22 -9.86 -13.00
CA ALA A 114 0.83 -10.28 -12.89
C ALA A 114 0.04 -9.13 -12.25
N ILE A 115 -1.09 -8.80 -12.85
CA ILE A 115 -1.99 -7.75 -12.35
C ILE A 115 -3.04 -8.43 -11.47
N ILE A 116 -3.33 -7.79 -10.34
CA ILE A 116 -4.37 -8.15 -9.38
C ILE A 116 -5.30 -6.93 -9.31
N ASP A 117 -6.42 -6.99 -10.02
CA ASP A 117 -7.42 -5.93 -10.09
C ASP A 117 -8.88 -6.43 -10.04
N ASP A 118 -9.09 -7.75 -10.05
CA ASP A 118 -10.40 -8.36 -9.85
C ASP A 118 -10.54 -9.11 -8.50
N PRO A 119 -11.71 -9.05 -7.84
CA PRO A 119 -11.99 -9.84 -6.64
C PRO A 119 -11.73 -11.35 -6.80
N GLY A 120 -11.03 -11.93 -5.83
CA GLY A 120 -10.63 -13.34 -5.80
C GLY A 120 -9.27 -13.62 -6.44
N GLU A 121 -8.68 -12.66 -7.15
CA GLU A 121 -7.30 -12.77 -7.64
C GLU A 121 -6.28 -12.75 -6.50
N ARG A 122 -5.13 -13.39 -6.73
CA ARG A 122 -4.14 -13.65 -5.67
C ARG A 122 -2.71 -13.43 -6.12
N ALA A 123 -1.92 -12.80 -5.25
CA ALA A 123 -0.46 -12.71 -5.38
C ALA A 123 0.22 -13.59 -4.32
N LEU A 124 1.26 -14.33 -4.69
CA LEU A 124 2.10 -15.05 -3.74
C LEU A 124 3.02 -14.06 -3.00
N LEU A 125 2.92 -14.02 -1.67
CA LEU A 125 3.83 -13.25 -0.82
C LEU A 125 5.05 -14.09 -0.42
N GLY A 126 4.86 -15.37 -0.13
CA GLY A 126 5.97 -16.28 0.21
C GLY A 126 5.59 -17.38 1.19
N GLY A 127 6.58 -17.91 1.89
CA GLY A 127 6.42 -18.93 2.94
C GLY A 127 6.69 -18.37 4.34
N ALA A 128 7.35 -19.16 5.19
CA ALA A 128 7.58 -18.81 6.60
C ALA A 128 8.49 -17.59 6.81
N ALA A 129 9.36 -17.31 5.84
CA ALA A 129 10.23 -16.13 5.80
C ALA A 129 9.85 -15.28 4.58
N LEU A 130 8.56 -14.97 4.43
CA LEU A 130 8.09 -14.13 3.34
C LEU A 130 8.69 -12.73 3.47
N HIS A 131 9.06 -12.18 2.32
CA HIS A 131 9.44 -10.79 2.16
C HIS A 131 9.11 -10.42 0.71
N ALA A 132 8.06 -9.63 0.50
CA ALA A 132 7.53 -9.36 -0.83
C ALA A 132 7.01 -7.94 -0.96
N HIS A 133 7.33 -7.32 -2.10
CA HIS A 133 6.81 -6.02 -2.48
C HIS A 133 5.99 -6.18 -3.75
N LEU A 134 4.74 -5.73 -3.71
CA LEU A 134 3.92 -5.50 -4.89
C LEU A 134 4.12 -4.05 -5.31
N THR A 135 3.84 -3.73 -6.58
CA THR A 135 3.65 -2.35 -7.01
C THR A 135 2.18 -2.00 -6.88
N TRP A 136 1.89 -1.01 -6.04
CA TRP A 136 0.57 -0.39 -5.91
C TRP A 136 0.43 0.65 -7.02
N HIS A 137 -0.69 0.65 -7.74
CA HIS A 137 -0.84 1.53 -8.89
C HIS A 137 -2.27 2.03 -9.06
N VAL A 138 -2.42 3.35 -9.10
CA VAL A 138 -3.63 4.02 -9.56
C VAL A 138 -3.42 4.38 -11.03
N ASN A 139 -4.12 3.68 -11.93
CA ASN A 139 -3.94 3.79 -13.37
C ASN A 139 -4.78 4.92 -13.97
N SER A 140 -4.14 6.05 -14.32
CA SER A 140 -4.86 7.19 -14.90
C SER A 140 -5.35 6.96 -16.33
N ASP A 141 -4.83 5.94 -17.03
CA ASP A 141 -5.31 5.54 -18.36
C ASP A 141 -6.54 4.61 -18.31
N HIS A 142 -6.94 4.16 -17.10
CA HIS A 142 -8.08 3.27 -16.97
C HIS A 142 -9.39 4.01 -17.28
N ALA A 143 -10.30 3.37 -18.03
CA ALA A 143 -11.54 4.01 -18.48
C ALA A 143 -12.47 4.48 -17.33
N SER A 144 -12.34 3.86 -16.16
CA SER A 144 -13.06 4.22 -14.94
C SER A 144 -12.25 5.07 -13.96
N PHE A 145 -11.10 5.61 -14.38
CA PHE A 145 -10.36 6.56 -13.56
C PHE A 145 -11.20 7.84 -13.38
N ASP A 146 -11.32 8.28 -12.13
CA ASP A 146 -12.04 9.48 -11.74
C ASP A 146 -11.03 10.54 -11.29
N PRO A 147 -10.83 11.64 -12.05
CA PRO A 147 -9.85 12.66 -11.69
C PRO A 147 -10.24 13.47 -10.44
N LEU A 148 -11.48 13.37 -9.97
CA LEU A 148 -11.90 14.05 -8.75
C LEU A 148 -11.52 13.28 -7.48
N LYS A 149 -11.25 11.97 -7.60
CA LYS A 149 -10.92 11.09 -6.49
C LYS A 149 -9.45 11.22 -6.08
N VAL A 150 -9.20 11.47 -4.79
CA VAL A 150 -7.84 11.72 -4.24
C VAL A 150 -7.35 10.64 -3.28
N LEU A 151 -8.24 9.75 -2.81
CA LEU A 151 -7.91 8.61 -1.97
C LEU A 151 -8.53 7.34 -2.55
N TRP A 152 -7.72 6.30 -2.76
CA TRP A 152 -8.11 5.04 -3.38
C TRP A 152 -8.00 3.91 -2.37
N ARG A 153 -8.90 2.92 -2.45
CA ARG A 153 -8.98 1.82 -1.50
C ARG A 153 -8.84 0.47 -2.18
N ALA A 154 -8.19 -0.46 -1.48
CA ALA A 154 -8.23 -1.86 -1.84
C ALA A 154 -8.27 -2.73 -0.58
N THR A 155 -9.30 -3.56 -0.49
CA THR A 155 -9.55 -4.50 0.60
C THR A 155 -9.02 -5.87 0.23
N PHE A 156 -8.24 -6.46 1.13
CA PHE A 156 -7.61 -7.75 0.95
C PHE A 156 -7.85 -8.66 2.15
N LYS A 157 -7.46 -9.91 1.99
CA LYS A 157 -7.24 -10.85 3.09
C LYS A 157 -6.04 -11.75 2.80
N LEU A 158 -5.43 -12.29 3.85
CA LEU A 158 -4.34 -13.24 3.74
C LEU A 158 -4.90 -14.67 3.71
N VAL A 159 -4.41 -15.48 2.78
CA VAL A 159 -4.77 -16.89 2.65
C VAL A 159 -3.53 -17.78 2.61
N ASP A 160 -3.58 -18.90 3.31
CA ASP A 160 -2.55 -19.93 3.22
C ASP A 160 -2.98 -21.01 2.23
N THR A 161 -2.21 -21.18 1.15
CA THR A 161 -2.41 -22.27 0.18
C THR A 161 -1.40 -23.42 0.37
N GLY A 162 -0.62 -23.37 1.45
CA GLY A 162 0.39 -24.36 1.80
C GLY A 162 -0.17 -25.55 2.58
N THR A 163 0.73 -26.30 3.21
CA THR A 163 0.39 -27.51 3.99
C THR A 163 0.05 -27.22 5.45
N THR A 164 0.33 -26.01 5.95
CA THR A 164 0.01 -25.60 7.32
C THR A 164 -1.50 -25.45 7.54
N GLY A 165 -2.24 -25.07 6.51
CA GLY A 165 -3.70 -24.97 6.56
C GLY A 165 -4.19 -23.88 7.50
N TYR A 166 -3.46 -22.77 7.59
CA TYR A 166 -3.88 -21.63 8.40
C TYR A 166 -5.22 -21.09 7.92
N ALA A 167 -6.07 -20.72 8.88
CA ALA A 167 -7.32 -20.04 8.58
C ALA A 167 -7.03 -18.63 8.03
N THR A 168 -7.88 -18.20 7.10
CA THR A 168 -7.85 -16.87 6.47
C THR A 168 -7.91 -15.75 7.50
N SER A 169 -7.17 -14.67 7.27
CA SER A 169 -7.24 -13.48 8.13
C SER A 169 -8.61 -12.80 8.06
N SER A 170 -8.87 -11.86 8.97
CA SER A 170 -9.87 -10.83 8.69
C SER A 170 -9.48 -10.03 7.45
N GLU A 171 -10.48 -9.41 6.83
CA GLU A 171 -10.25 -8.42 5.78
C GLU A 171 -9.58 -7.17 6.38
N PHE A 172 -8.77 -6.50 5.57
CA PHE A 172 -8.11 -5.24 5.87
C PHE A 172 -8.01 -4.40 4.60
N THR A 173 -8.02 -3.08 4.73
CA THR A 173 -8.11 -2.16 3.59
C THR A 173 -6.91 -1.24 3.57
N PHE A 174 -6.17 -1.22 2.46
CA PHE A 174 -5.18 -0.17 2.23
C PHE A 174 -5.85 1.09 1.71
N HIS A 175 -5.30 2.24 2.11
CA HIS A 175 -5.68 3.56 1.64
C HIS A 175 -4.49 4.20 0.91
N PHE A 176 -4.70 4.59 -0.34
CA PHE A 176 -3.67 5.15 -1.22
C PHE A 176 -4.04 6.56 -1.65
N ALA A 177 -3.30 7.57 -1.22
CA ALA A 177 -3.47 8.95 -1.64
C ALA A 177 -2.63 9.23 -2.89
N THR A 178 -3.16 10.02 -3.83
CA THR A 178 -2.44 10.48 -5.03
C THR A 178 -1.82 11.87 -4.85
N VAL A 179 -2.09 12.51 -3.71
CA VAL A 179 -1.61 13.84 -3.33
C VAL A 179 -1.44 13.87 -1.81
N ASP A 180 -0.40 14.58 -1.34
CA ASP A 180 -0.17 14.79 0.10
C ASP A 180 -0.99 15.98 0.59
N CYS A 181 -1.56 15.88 1.79
CA CYS A 181 -2.31 16.98 2.38
C CYS A 181 -2.51 16.82 3.90
N VAL A 182 -2.76 17.94 4.57
CA VAL A 182 -3.30 17.97 5.93
C VAL A 182 -4.81 18.13 5.84
N ARG A 183 -5.55 17.04 6.06
CA ARG A 183 -7.02 17.08 6.07
C ARG A 183 -7.53 18.10 7.09
N GLY A 184 -8.53 18.87 6.71
CA GLY A 184 -9.11 19.95 7.51
C GLY A 184 -8.41 21.31 7.39
N ASP A 185 -7.12 21.38 7.04
CA ASP A 185 -6.40 22.64 6.80
C ASP A 185 -6.63 23.09 5.35
N CYS A 186 -7.83 23.62 5.09
CA CYS A 186 -8.29 23.92 3.73
C CYS A 186 -7.65 25.20 3.17
N ASN A 187 -7.18 26.12 4.01
CA ASN A 187 -6.48 27.32 3.56
C ASN A 187 -4.94 27.14 3.48
N GLY A 188 -4.41 26.00 3.97
CA GLY A 188 -3.00 25.63 3.91
C GLY A 188 -2.10 26.41 4.87
N ASP A 189 -2.65 26.93 5.98
CA ASP A 189 -1.92 27.69 6.98
C ASP A 189 -1.41 26.87 8.17
N THR A 190 -1.54 25.54 8.08
CA THR A 190 -1.11 24.51 9.04
C THR A 190 -1.94 24.43 10.32
N ALA A 191 -2.97 25.25 10.46
CA ALA A 191 -3.94 25.16 11.54
C ALA A 191 -5.29 24.72 11.01
N ILE A 192 -5.99 23.87 11.78
CA ILE A 192 -7.38 23.49 11.49
C ILE A 192 -8.27 24.36 12.39
N ASP A 193 -8.80 25.46 11.84
CA ASP A 193 -9.62 26.42 12.57
C ASP A 193 -10.71 27.10 11.70
N GLY A 194 -11.40 28.10 12.27
CA GLY A 194 -12.51 28.77 11.59
C GLY A 194 -12.13 29.47 10.27
N ARG A 195 -10.84 29.69 10.00
CA ARG A 195 -10.33 30.25 8.75
C ARG A 195 -10.40 29.25 7.59
N ASP A 196 -10.51 27.95 7.86
CA ASP A 196 -10.63 26.91 6.82
C ASP A 196 -12.03 26.81 6.21
N ILE A 197 -13.04 27.35 6.90
CA ILE A 197 -14.45 27.15 6.54
C ILE A 197 -14.76 27.66 5.13
N ALA A 198 -14.23 28.81 4.73
CA ALA A 198 -14.55 29.40 3.42
C ALA A 198 -14.01 28.54 2.28
N ASP A 199 -12.76 28.09 2.38
CA ASP A 199 -12.10 27.27 1.35
C ASP A 199 -12.63 25.83 1.33
N PHE A 200 -12.97 25.27 2.49
CA PHE A 200 -13.71 24.01 2.59
C PHE A 200 -15.04 24.09 1.84
N VAL A 201 -15.86 25.11 2.11
CA VAL A 201 -17.16 25.31 1.45
C VAL A 201 -17.00 25.53 -0.05
N ALA A 202 -16.00 26.33 -0.47
CA ALA A 202 -15.72 26.53 -1.89
C ALA A 202 -15.38 25.22 -2.60
N THR A 203 -14.50 24.41 -2.00
CA THR A 203 -14.07 23.12 -2.54
C THR A 203 -15.22 22.12 -2.64
N VAL A 204 -16.04 21.97 -1.59
CA VAL A 204 -17.18 21.04 -1.58
C VAL A 204 -18.27 21.43 -2.59
N LEU A 205 -18.47 22.73 -2.84
CA LEU A 205 -19.48 23.21 -3.79
C LEU A 205 -19.04 23.14 -5.26
N ASP A 206 -17.74 23.19 -5.54
CA ASP A 206 -17.18 23.04 -6.89
C ASP A 206 -15.85 22.24 -6.86
N PRO A 207 -15.88 20.92 -6.59
CA PRO A 207 -14.65 20.13 -6.46
C PRO A 207 -13.81 20.13 -7.74
N ALA A 208 -14.47 20.14 -8.91
CA ALA A 208 -13.83 20.14 -10.21
C ALA A 208 -13.09 21.46 -10.52
N GLY A 209 -13.47 22.57 -9.86
CA GLY A 209 -12.82 23.86 -9.97
C GLY A 209 -11.58 24.03 -9.08
N HIS A 210 -11.28 23.07 -8.22
CA HIS A 210 -10.19 23.14 -7.23
C HIS A 210 -9.06 22.15 -7.54
N THR A 211 -7.90 22.32 -6.89
CA THR A 211 -6.77 21.41 -7.08
C THR A 211 -6.97 20.07 -6.36
N ASP A 212 -6.18 19.06 -6.71
CA ASP A 212 -6.18 17.77 -6.01
C ASP A 212 -5.85 17.95 -4.51
N GLU A 213 -4.94 18.87 -4.20
CA GLU A 213 -4.56 19.20 -2.83
C GLU A 213 -5.71 19.82 -2.04
N ASP A 214 -6.44 20.78 -2.63
CA ASP A 214 -7.64 21.37 -2.02
C ASP A 214 -8.71 20.30 -1.75
N ARG A 215 -8.97 19.41 -2.73
CA ARG A 215 -9.90 18.29 -2.56
C ARG A 215 -9.44 17.33 -1.46
N CYS A 216 -8.16 17.03 -1.38
CA CYS A 216 -7.60 16.19 -0.32
C CYS A 216 -7.77 16.81 1.07
N ARG A 217 -7.55 18.13 1.21
CA ARG A 217 -7.78 18.84 2.47
C ARG A 217 -9.25 18.80 2.89
N ALA A 218 -10.17 18.89 1.93
CA ALA A 218 -11.61 18.88 2.16
C ALA A 218 -12.22 17.47 2.36
N ASP A 219 -11.59 16.40 1.86
CA ASP A 219 -11.96 14.98 2.08
C ASP A 219 -11.64 14.55 3.53
N THR A 220 -12.43 15.04 4.48
CA THR A 220 -12.22 14.83 5.92
C THR A 220 -12.84 13.54 6.44
N ASN A 221 -13.83 12.97 5.73
CA ASN A 221 -14.38 11.65 6.05
C ASN A 221 -13.52 10.50 5.45
N ARG A 222 -12.52 10.84 4.62
CA ARG A 222 -11.57 9.95 3.95
C ARG A 222 -12.24 9.00 2.96
N ASP A 223 -13.33 9.40 2.31
CA ASP A 223 -13.99 8.61 1.26
C ASP A 223 -13.37 8.75 -0.13
N GLY A 224 -12.44 9.71 -0.25
CA GLY A 224 -11.69 10.02 -1.46
C GLY A 224 -12.31 11.13 -2.29
N TYR A 225 -13.41 11.72 -1.85
CA TYR A 225 -14.08 12.82 -2.51
C TYR A 225 -14.29 13.99 -1.56
N ALA A 226 -14.06 15.21 -2.04
CA ALA A 226 -14.54 16.41 -1.34
C ALA A 226 -16.02 16.60 -1.64
N SER A 227 -16.89 16.35 -0.66
CA SER A 227 -18.34 16.37 -0.82
C SER A 227 -19.07 16.94 0.41
N VAL A 228 -20.41 17.00 0.35
CA VAL A 228 -21.21 17.44 1.49
C VAL A 228 -21.19 16.45 2.66
N GLU A 229 -20.77 15.21 2.41
CA GLU A 229 -20.65 14.17 3.44
C GLU A 229 -19.48 14.47 4.41
N ASP A 230 -18.53 15.31 3.99
CA ASP A 230 -17.39 15.77 4.80
C ASP A 230 -17.75 16.81 5.86
N ILE A 231 -18.92 17.44 5.79
CA ILE A 231 -19.28 18.54 6.71
C ILE A 231 -19.22 18.09 8.17
N GLY A 232 -19.69 16.88 8.46
CA GLY A 232 -19.74 16.34 9.83
C GLY A 232 -18.35 16.11 10.41
N SER A 233 -17.46 15.47 9.64
CA SER A 233 -16.07 15.22 10.03
C SER A 233 -15.27 16.50 10.15
N PHE A 234 -15.42 17.43 9.19
CA PHE A 234 -14.73 18.72 9.22
C PHE A 234 -15.12 19.54 10.45
N VAL A 235 -16.42 19.65 10.79
CA VAL A 235 -16.87 20.31 12.03
C VAL A 235 -16.29 19.61 13.26
N GLY A 236 -16.19 18.28 13.24
CA GLY A 236 -15.51 17.52 14.29
C GLY A 236 -14.07 17.99 14.50
N MET A 237 -13.30 18.08 13.42
CA MET A 237 -11.89 18.51 13.44
C MET A 237 -11.73 19.96 13.94
N LEU A 238 -12.64 20.86 13.55
CA LEU A 238 -12.65 22.25 14.05
C LEU A 238 -12.87 22.35 15.57
N LEU A 239 -13.64 21.44 16.15
CA LEU A 239 -13.94 21.41 17.58
C LEU A 239 -12.80 20.80 18.41
N THR A 240 -12.01 19.89 17.81
CA THR A 240 -10.88 19.23 18.45
C THR A 240 -9.55 19.93 18.20
N GLY A 241 -9.43 20.70 17.11
CA GLY A 241 -8.16 21.27 16.63
C GLY A 241 -7.18 20.21 16.14
N THR A 242 -7.69 19.03 15.74
CA THR A 242 -6.95 17.86 15.27
C THR A 242 -7.77 17.10 14.25
#